data_AF-A0A1E3NZL6-F1
#
_entry.id   AF-A0A1E3NZL6-F1
#
_cell.length_a   1.000
_cell.length_b   1.000
_cell.length_c   1.000
_cell.angle_alpha   90.00
_cell.angle_beta   90.00
_cell.angle_gamma   90.00
#
_symmetry.space_group_name_H-M   'P 1'
#
loop_
_entity.id
_entity.type
_entity.pdbx_description
1 polymer ?
#
loop_
_entity_poly.entity_id
_entity_poly.type
_entity_poly.pdbx_seq_one_letter_code
_entity_poly.pdbx_strand_id
1 'polypeptide(L)'
;MSYNGIGLSTARGSGTNGFIQKNYTRSNNETSYSKRLKNKQNDAKRDALINNSDLIKDKELVKHDEKRSIELKVSEYRDKLEEEDEDLDDDEIDAKCKEYKEELIKEFNIKQGYKSRRSREDSRDTKQQDVDY
;
A
#
# COMPACT_ATOMS: atom_id res chain seq x y z
N MET A 1 -29.59 -36.44 37.66
CA MET A 1 -29.70 -35.11 37.02
C MET A 1 -28.37 -34.80 36.37
N SER A 2 -28.37 -34.30 35.13
CA SER A 2 -27.15 -33.89 34.42
C SER A 2 -26.53 -32.66 35.08
N TYR A 3 -25.21 -32.54 35.02
CA TYR A 3 -24.47 -31.40 35.59
C TYR A 3 -24.62 -30.18 34.67
N ASN A 4 -24.99 -29.01 35.19
CA ASN A 4 -25.18 -27.76 34.40
C ASN A 4 -26.06 -27.91 33.15
N GLY A 5 -27.01 -28.86 33.15
CA GLY A 5 -27.87 -29.13 31.99
C GLY A 5 -27.15 -29.76 30.78
N ILE A 6 -25.90 -30.21 30.94
CA ILE A 6 -25.07 -30.82 29.88
C ILE A 6 -24.80 -32.30 30.18
N GLY A 7 -24.92 -33.12 29.13
CA GLY A 7 -24.68 -34.56 29.17
C GLY A 7 -25.91 -35.42 29.48
N LEU A 8 -25.68 -36.69 29.83
CA LEU A 8 -26.73 -37.68 30.02
C LEU A 8 -27.44 -37.51 31.38
N SER A 9 -28.75 -37.77 31.42
CA SER A 9 -29.53 -37.76 32.65
C SER A 9 -29.18 -38.92 33.59
N THR A 10 -28.83 -40.06 33.01
CA THR A 10 -28.29 -41.27 33.65
C THR A 10 -27.35 -42.00 32.69
N ALA A 11 -26.32 -42.67 33.22
CA ALA A 11 -25.44 -43.53 32.41
C ALA A 11 -26.11 -44.85 32.00
N ARG A 12 -27.16 -45.28 32.73
CA ARG A 12 -27.90 -46.52 32.47
C ARG A 12 -28.62 -46.44 31.13
N GLY A 13 -28.44 -47.47 30.28
CA GLY A 13 -29.04 -47.53 28.94
C GLY A 13 -28.24 -46.79 27.86
N SER A 14 -27.17 -46.07 28.21
CA SER A 14 -26.30 -45.40 27.22
C SER A 14 -25.23 -46.31 26.62
N GLY A 15 -24.98 -47.48 27.22
CA GLY A 15 -23.89 -48.39 26.82
C GLY A 15 -22.48 -47.86 27.12
N THR A 16 -22.34 -46.75 27.85
CA THR A 16 -21.05 -46.13 28.22
C THR A 16 -21.00 -45.81 29.71
N ASN A 17 -19.84 -45.36 30.21
CA ASN A 17 -19.64 -44.93 31.59
C ASN A 17 -20.24 -43.55 31.91
N GLY A 18 -20.78 -42.83 30.93
CA GLY A 18 -21.32 -41.48 31.11
C GLY A 18 -20.27 -40.38 31.34
N PHE A 19 -19.02 -40.60 30.95
CA PHE A 19 -17.96 -39.60 31.08
C PHE A 19 -18.18 -38.44 30.09
N ILE A 20 -18.25 -37.21 30.63
CA ILE A 20 -18.48 -35.99 29.87
C ILE A 20 -17.24 -35.11 29.95
N GLN A 21 -16.67 -34.76 28.80
CA GLN A 21 -15.52 -33.87 28.71
C GLN A 21 -15.93 -32.52 28.13
N LYS A 22 -15.31 -31.43 28.61
CA LYS A 22 -15.45 -30.12 27.98
C LYS A 22 -14.74 -30.10 26.61
N ASN A 23 -15.31 -29.39 25.64
CA ASN A 23 -14.63 -29.13 24.38
C ASN A 23 -13.53 -28.06 24.59
N TYR A 24 -12.26 -28.43 24.38
CA TYR A 24 -11.12 -27.52 24.50
C TYR A 24 -10.99 -26.54 23.32
N THR A 25 -11.57 -26.82 22.15
CA THR A 25 -11.53 -25.90 20.98
C THR A 25 -12.57 -24.79 21.07
N ARG A 26 -13.58 -24.95 21.93
CA ARG A 26 -14.57 -23.91 22.21
C ARG A 26 -13.95 -22.85 23.11
N SER A 27 -13.31 -21.86 22.50
CA SER A 27 -12.81 -20.68 23.20
C SER A 27 -13.99 -19.90 23.79
N ASN A 28 -13.97 -19.68 25.11
CA ASN A 28 -14.91 -18.79 25.80
C ASN A 28 -14.56 -17.30 25.62
N ASN A 29 -13.45 -16.99 24.91
CA ASN A 29 -12.79 -15.70 25.03
C ASN A 29 -13.12 -14.71 23.92
N GLU A 30 -13.94 -15.06 22.92
CA GLU A 30 -14.34 -14.14 21.87
C GLU A 30 -15.83 -14.30 21.63
N THR A 31 -16.63 -13.42 22.23
CA THR A 31 -17.99 -13.23 21.73
C THR A 31 -17.90 -12.83 20.26
N SER A 32 -18.90 -13.20 19.45
CA SER A 32 -18.97 -12.76 18.05
C SER A 32 -18.85 -11.24 17.90
N TYR A 33 -19.19 -10.48 18.95
CA TYR A 33 -19.04 -9.03 19.02
C TYR A 33 -17.57 -8.58 19.17
N SER A 34 -16.81 -9.16 20.10
CA SER A 34 -15.39 -8.85 20.31
C SER A 34 -14.56 -9.12 19.05
N LYS A 35 -14.85 -10.23 18.35
CA LYS A 35 -14.19 -10.58 17.10
C LYS A 35 -14.50 -9.59 15.98
N ARG A 36 -15.76 -9.14 15.86
CA ARG A 36 -16.18 -8.11 14.89
C ARG A 36 -15.51 -6.77 15.16
N LEU A 37 -15.38 -6.37 16.42
CA LEU A 37 -14.73 -5.12 16.80
C LEU A 37 -13.23 -5.13 16.46
N LYS A 38 -12.54 -6.24 16.75
CA LYS A 38 -11.13 -6.43 16.36
C LYS A 38 -10.94 -6.39 14.85
N ASN A 39 -11.81 -7.07 14.08
CA ASN A 39 -11.76 -7.02 12.63
C ASN A 39 -11.95 -5.59 12.11
N LYS A 40 -12.98 -4.88 12.58
CA LYS A 40 -13.21 -3.47 12.19
C LYS A 40 -12.02 -2.57 12.51
N GLN A 41 -11.36 -2.77 13.64
CA GLN A 41 -10.15 -2.02 13.98
C GLN A 41 -8.97 -2.36 13.06
N ASN A 42 -8.80 -3.63 12.70
CA ASN A 42 -7.76 -4.05 11.77
C ASN A 42 -8.02 -3.54 10.35
N ASP A 43 -9.28 -3.53 9.91
CA ASP A 43 -9.70 -2.97 8.62
C ASP A 43 -9.40 -1.46 8.57
N ALA A 44 -9.78 -0.71 9.62
CA ALA A 44 -9.46 0.72 9.71
C ALA A 44 -7.95 1.00 9.70
N LYS A 45 -7.14 0.15 10.36
CA LYS A 45 -5.67 0.26 10.32
C LYS A 45 -5.13 -0.03 8.92
N ARG A 46 -5.68 -1.03 8.24
CA ARG A 46 -5.29 -1.39 6.87
C ARG A 46 -5.64 -0.27 5.90
N ASP A 47 -6.84 0.30 6.01
CA ASP A 47 -7.28 1.42 5.19
C ASP A 47 -6.41 2.66 5.44
N ALA A 48 -6.08 2.96 6.69
CA ALA A 48 -5.15 4.03 7.03
C ALA A 48 -3.75 3.79 6.43
N LEU A 49 -3.26 2.55 6.41
CA LEU A 49 -1.98 2.20 5.80
C LEU A 49 -2.01 2.38 4.27
N ILE A 50 -3.07 1.91 3.62
CA ILE A 50 -3.26 2.03 2.16
C ILE A 50 -3.37 3.50 1.75
N ASN A 51 -4.11 4.31 2.51
CA ASN A 51 -4.28 5.73 2.23
C ASN A 51 -2.99 6.54 2.47
N ASN A 52 -2.09 6.04 3.32
CA ASN A 52 -0.75 6.58 3.53
C ASN A 52 0.28 5.93 2.58
N SER A 53 -0.09 5.72 1.31
CA SER A 53 0.74 5.01 0.32
C SER A 53 2.10 5.66 0.08
N ASP A 54 2.26 6.95 0.38
CA ASP A 54 3.53 7.69 0.26
C ASP A 54 4.56 7.28 1.32
N LEU A 55 4.13 6.71 2.45
CA LEU A 55 5.01 6.23 3.52
C LEU A 55 5.56 4.82 3.26
N ILE A 56 4.90 4.03 2.41
CA ILE A 56 5.26 2.62 2.13
C ILE A 56 6.20 2.51 0.94
N LYS A 57 6.19 3.47 0.02
CA LYS A 57 7.00 3.40 -1.20
C LYS A 57 8.46 3.72 -0.90
N ASP A 58 9.35 2.80 -1.27
CA ASP A 58 10.78 3.02 -1.22
C ASP A 58 11.16 4.23 -2.08
N LYS A 59 11.75 5.25 -1.44
CA LYS A 59 12.11 6.52 -2.10
C LYS A 59 13.06 6.32 -3.29
N GLU A 60 13.86 5.27 -3.25
CA GLU A 60 14.78 4.92 -4.35
C GLU A 60 14.03 4.38 -5.57
N LEU A 61 13.03 3.51 -5.34
CA LEU A 61 12.18 2.98 -6.41
C LEU A 61 11.41 4.09 -7.11
N VAL A 62 10.81 5.01 -6.34
CA VAL A 62 10.07 6.16 -6.88
C VAL A 62 10.98 7.02 -7.76
N LYS A 63 12.20 7.35 -7.31
CA LYS A 63 13.16 8.11 -8.10
C LYS A 63 13.59 7.38 -9.37
N HIS A 64 13.68 6.05 -9.33
CA HIS A 64 14.03 5.26 -10.49
C HIS A 64 12.90 5.27 -11.52
N ASP A 65 11.65 5.12 -11.07
CA ASP A 65 10.48 5.21 -11.94
C ASP A 65 10.34 6.60 -12.58
N GLU A 66 10.62 7.67 -11.83
CA GLU A 66 10.66 9.04 -12.35
C GLU A 66 11.72 9.18 -13.46
N LYS A 67 12.95 8.69 -13.24
CA LYS A 67 14.00 8.66 -14.27
C LYS A 67 13.60 7.83 -15.49
N ARG A 68 13.04 6.65 -15.27
CA ARG A 68 12.56 5.76 -16.33
C ARG A 68 11.50 6.44 -17.18
N SER A 69 10.60 7.22 -16.58
CA SER A 69 9.59 7.97 -17.30
C SER A 69 10.17 9.02 -18.25
N ILE A 70 11.32 9.60 -17.91
CA ILE A 70 12.04 10.54 -18.78
C ILE A 70 12.70 9.77 -19.93
N GLU A 71 13.44 8.70 -19.64
CA GLU A 71 14.09 7.89 -20.69
C GLU A 71 13.07 7.30 -21.67
N LEU A 72 11.91 6.87 -21.17
CA LEU A 72 10.84 6.34 -22.01
C LEU A 72 10.32 7.38 -23.00
N LYS A 73 10.11 8.63 -22.56
CA LYS A 73 9.71 9.73 -23.45
C LYS A 73 10.79 10.07 -24.48
N VAL A 74 12.06 9.99 -24.09
CA VAL A 74 13.18 10.22 -25.02
C VAL A 74 13.23 9.10 -26.06
N SER A 75 12.99 7.84 -25.66
CA SER A 75 12.87 6.72 -26.59
C SER A 75 11.72 6.91 -27.56
N GLU A 76 10.53 7.26 -27.07
CA GLU A 76 9.36 7.54 -27.93
C GLU A 76 9.61 8.72 -28.88
N TYR A 77 10.40 9.72 -28.45
CA TYR A 77 10.76 10.85 -29.28
C TYR A 77 11.77 10.46 -30.38
N ARG A 78 12.73 9.60 -30.05
CA ARG A 78 13.65 9.02 -31.02
C ARG A 78 12.89 8.23 -32.09
N ASP A 79 12.00 7.33 -31.69
CA ASP A 79 11.19 6.54 -32.63
C ASP A 79 10.41 7.44 -33.60
N LYS A 80 9.86 8.56 -33.10
CA LYS A 80 9.16 9.55 -33.96
C LYS A 80 10.08 10.27 -34.93
N LEU A 81 11.28 10.64 -34.51
CA LEU A 81 12.25 11.30 -35.39
C LEU A 81 12.70 10.34 -36.50
N GLU A 82 12.90 9.06 -36.17
CA GLU A 82 13.24 8.01 -37.13
C GLU A 82 12.10 7.73 -38.12
N GLU A 83 10.83 7.88 -37.71
CA GLU A 83 9.66 7.69 -38.58
C GLU A 83 9.31 8.90 -39.46
N GLU A 84 9.44 10.13 -38.93
CA GLU A 84 8.97 11.35 -39.61
C GLU A 84 10.02 11.97 -40.54
N ASP A 85 11.31 11.84 -40.22
CA ASP A 85 12.39 12.50 -40.96
C ASP A 85 13.42 11.48 -41.50
N GLU A 86 13.19 10.95 -42.71
CA GLU A 86 14.10 10.01 -43.40
C GLU A 86 15.50 10.59 -43.72
N ASP A 87 15.67 11.92 -43.65
CA ASP A 87 16.90 12.63 -44.01
C ASP A 87 17.80 12.98 -42.81
N LEU A 88 17.39 12.65 -41.58
CA LEU A 88 18.22 12.89 -40.40
C LEU A 88 19.24 11.78 -40.18
N ASP A 89 20.49 12.16 -39.97
CA ASP A 89 21.54 11.23 -39.58
C ASP A 89 21.43 10.86 -38.09
N ASP A 90 21.95 9.69 -37.70
CA ASP A 90 21.87 9.17 -36.33
C ASP A 90 22.46 10.17 -35.30
N ASP A 91 23.52 10.88 -35.68
CA ASP A 91 24.16 11.90 -34.84
C ASP A 91 23.25 13.12 -34.59
N GLU A 92 22.41 13.50 -35.56
CA GLU A 92 21.46 14.60 -35.44
C GLU A 92 20.25 14.20 -34.57
N ILE A 93 19.79 12.95 -34.72
CA ILE A 93 18.73 12.36 -33.90
C ILE A 93 19.18 12.32 -32.43
N ASP A 94 20.40 11.86 -32.16
CA ASP A 94 20.97 11.80 -30.82
C ASP A 94 21.12 13.21 -30.20
N ALA A 95 21.50 14.22 -31.00
CA ALA A 95 21.57 15.60 -30.56
C ALA A 95 20.20 16.16 -30.15
N LYS A 96 19.16 15.97 -30.99
CA LYS A 96 17.78 16.37 -30.68
C LYS A 96 17.24 15.63 -29.46
N CYS A 97 17.50 14.32 -29.33
CA CYS A 97 17.08 13.52 -28.18
C CYS A 97 17.73 13.99 -26.88
N LYS A 98 19.01 14.40 -26.93
CA LYS A 98 19.72 14.94 -25.78
C LYS A 98 19.15 16.28 -25.34
N GLU A 99 18.86 17.17 -26.28
CA GLU A 99 18.21 18.45 -25.99
C GLU A 99 16.84 18.22 -25.33
N TYR A 100 16.02 17.34 -25.92
CA TYR A 100 14.70 16.98 -25.38
C TYR A 100 14.78 16.38 -23.97
N LYS A 101 15.80 15.55 -23.70
CA LYS A 101 16.07 14.99 -22.37
C LYS A 101 16.39 16.09 -21.35
N GLU A 102 17.21 17.06 -21.70
CA GLU A 102 17.56 18.18 -20.82
C GLU A 102 16.33 19.05 -20.51
N GLU A 103 15.46 19.27 -21.48
CA GLU A 103 14.18 19.97 -21.29
C GLU A 103 13.26 19.22 -20.31
N LEU A 104 13.06 17.92 -20.52
CA LEU A 104 12.23 17.09 -19.63
C LEU A 104 12.75 17.08 -18.18
N ILE A 105 14.07 17.05 -17.99
CA ILE A 105 14.68 17.13 -16.66
C ILE A 105 14.41 18.51 -16.02
N LYS A 106 14.53 19.61 -16.78
CA LYS A 106 14.22 20.96 -16.29
C LYS A 106 12.75 21.07 -15.86
N GLU A 107 11.82 20.61 -16.70
CA GLU A 107 10.40 20.59 -16.35
C GLU A 107 10.11 19.77 -15.10
N PHE A 108 10.74 18.60 -15.00
CA PHE A 108 10.57 17.71 -13.87
C PHE A 108 11.06 18.37 -12.57
N ASN A 109 12.23 19.00 -12.58
CA ASN A 109 12.77 19.74 -11.44
C ASN A 109 11.86 20.91 -11.03
N ILE A 110 11.28 21.65 -11.99
CA ILE A 110 10.32 22.73 -11.71
C ILE A 110 9.07 22.19 -11.02
N LYS A 111 8.50 21.09 -11.52
CA LYS A 111 7.32 20.43 -10.92
C LYS A 111 7.60 19.93 -9.50
N GLN A 112 8.77 19.36 -9.26
CA GLN A 112 9.19 18.92 -7.91
C GLN A 112 9.36 20.09 -6.93
N GLY A 113 9.82 21.26 -7.40
CA GLY A 113 9.92 22.47 -6.58
C GLY A 113 8.56 23.09 -6.22
N TYR A 114 7.54 22.89 -7.07
CA TYR A 114 6.21 23.47 -6.88
C TYR A 114 5.35 22.64 -5.93
N LYS A 115 5.65 22.69 -4.61
CA LYS A 115 4.72 22.15 -3.60
C LYS A 115 3.48 23.05 -3.50
N SER A 116 2.29 22.45 -3.66
CA SER A 116 1.04 23.16 -3.44
C SER A 116 0.97 23.71 -2.01
N ARG A 117 0.32 24.86 -1.82
CA ARG A 117 0.20 25.51 -0.51
C ARG A 117 -0.35 24.56 0.56
N ARG A 118 -1.34 23.75 0.18
CA ARG A 118 -1.96 22.70 0.99
C ARG A 118 -0.96 21.62 1.42
N SER A 119 -0.14 21.12 0.50
CA SER A 119 0.93 20.14 0.80
C SER A 119 2.00 20.70 1.76
N ARG A 120 2.29 22.01 1.69
CA ARG A 120 3.19 22.70 2.63
C ARG A 120 2.58 22.92 4.03
N GLU A 121 1.26 22.89 4.15
CA GLU A 121 0.54 23.02 5.43
C GLU A 121 0.43 21.64 6.12
N ASP A 122 0.01 20.60 5.41
CA ASP A 122 -0.04 19.22 5.94
C ASP A 122 1.33 18.71 6.44
N SER A 123 2.41 19.07 5.74
CA SER A 123 3.78 18.71 6.14
C SER A 123 4.30 19.50 7.34
N ARG A 124 3.66 20.62 7.73
CA ARG A 124 3.97 21.35 8.96
C ARG A 124 3.24 20.74 10.16
N ASP A 125 1.95 20.42 10.00
CA ASP A 125 1.13 19.84 11.07
C ASP A 125 1.63 18.45 11.52
N THR A 126 2.00 17.59 10.56
CA THR A 126 2.61 16.28 10.85
C THR A 126 3.92 16.41 11.62
N LYS A 127 4.77 17.37 11.24
CA LYS A 127 6.04 17.65 11.93
C LYS A 127 5.86 18.20 13.33
N GLN A 128 4.72 18.83 13.62
CA GLN A 128 4.40 19.41 14.92
C GLN A 128 3.90 18.33 15.90
N GLN A 129 3.16 17.34 15.41
CA GLN A 129 2.70 16.19 16.20
C GLN A 129 3.83 15.26 16.68
N ASP A 130 4.93 15.18 15.92
CA ASP A 130 6.08 14.33 16.28
C ASP A 130 6.99 14.93 17.37
N VAL A 131 6.83 16.22 17.74
CA VAL A 131 7.68 16.92 18.74
C VAL A 131 7.04 16.93 20.14
N ASP A 132 5.77 16.53 20.27
CA ASP A 132 5.01 16.58 21.52
C ASP A 132 5.16 15.31 22.40
N TYR A 133 6.38 14.75 22.49
CA TYR A 133 6.72 13.66 23.43
C TYR A 133 7.94 13.99 24.29
#